data_AF-A0A935DQ20-F1
#
_entry.id   AF-A0A935DQ20-F1
#
_cell.length_a   1.000
_cell.length_b   1.000
_cell.length_c   1.000
_cell.angle_alpha   90.00
_cell.angle_beta   90.00
_cell.angle_gamma   90.00
#
_symmetry.space_group_name_H-M   'P 1'
#
loop_
_entity.id
_entity.type
_entity.pdbx_description
1 polymer ?
#
loop_
_entity_poly.entity_id
_entity_poly.type
_entity_poly.pdbx_seq_one_letter_code
_entity_poly.pdbx_strand_id
1 'polypeptide(L)'
;MMLSFCALPSCTALFSFDDFSFDGGSTDAVTAAEASVDAVTDLTDVVPIDVAPPDVAPPDVAPPDVAPPDVPMDVPRDSALDASLDASVDASDGRVDAPLDTPADTALDRPDVALDVPADVPPDRPDVALDVAPDVPRCPMGMSRCGDACVDLQTDPFHCGSCSTACTVMCSEGACVTAVDVRASLGNDLSGHACALMSDRTVRCWGANGEGQLGDGTRAPRTRPVAVVGLRNVAEVAVGGSHSCARLMDGTVSCWGSGSYHQLGDDTTQRSMPAPVPGLTGVTAIAAGSGHTCALRSEGDVLCWGRNTFGACGPGAPADTRGPRVVTNTGLLARVATGYLHSCAVRSDGAVRCWGFGSFGELGDGQSTTSVTPVAASGFSARDISAGGEDSCALASDGRIWCWGANRYGSHGRGTSSTDPSPRMLPSIINATRVSVGSYHACALAAGAPLQCWGYNNEGQIGDQGGLTQRNTPGVVALISPATTVSCGYQFTCAVLVNGTVQCWGRNTHGELGDGTTASRRTPQPVVF
;
A
#
# COMPACT_ATOMS: atom_id res chain seq x y z
N MET A 1 28.40 51.64 13.69
CA MET A 1 27.77 50.30 13.63
C MET A 1 26.26 50.52 13.66
N MET A 2 25.59 50.95 12.58
CA MET A 2 25.67 50.50 11.18
C MET A 2 25.44 48.98 11.11
N LEU A 3 24.31 48.41 10.68
CA LEU A 3 23.25 48.71 9.67
C LEU A 3 23.40 47.89 8.37
N SER A 4 22.26 47.40 7.89
CA SER A 4 22.06 46.64 6.65
C SER A 4 22.12 47.53 5.41
N PHE A 5 22.53 46.97 4.26
CA PHE A 5 22.14 47.44 2.92
C PHE A 5 22.24 46.34 1.87
N CYS A 6 21.36 46.39 0.86
CA CYS A 6 21.45 45.60 -0.38
C CYS A 6 22.21 46.40 -1.47
N ALA A 7 22.83 45.71 -2.44
CA ALA A 7 22.88 46.13 -3.85
C ALA A 7 23.51 45.07 -4.77
N LEU A 8 22.88 44.84 -5.93
CA LEU A 8 23.59 44.62 -7.20
C LEU A 8 23.66 45.99 -7.92
N PRO A 9 24.58 46.20 -8.88
CA PRO A 9 24.07 46.14 -10.25
C PRO A 9 25.02 45.56 -11.32
N SER A 10 24.35 45.12 -12.38
CA SER A 10 24.74 44.88 -13.77
C SER A 10 25.91 45.67 -14.36
N CYS A 11 26.53 45.09 -15.39
CA CYS A 11 27.19 45.83 -16.48
C CYS A 11 26.82 45.19 -17.83
N THR A 12 26.62 46.00 -18.89
CA THR A 12 25.93 45.57 -20.12
C THR A 12 26.57 46.14 -21.39
N ALA A 13 26.77 45.30 -22.41
CA ALA A 13 27.03 45.64 -23.83
C ALA A 13 26.72 44.36 -24.65
N LEU A 14 25.96 44.30 -25.76
CA LEU A 14 25.78 45.17 -26.94
C LEU A 14 27.10 45.31 -27.73
N PHE A 15 27.21 44.99 -29.02
CA PHE A 15 26.25 44.88 -30.15
C PHE A 15 26.61 43.66 -31.06
N SER A 16 26.03 43.42 -32.24
CA SER A 16 24.62 43.34 -32.72
C SER A 16 24.61 43.21 -34.25
N PHE A 17 23.78 42.32 -34.82
CA PHE A 17 23.47 42.20 -36.28
C PHE A 17 24.64 41.77 -37.21
N ASP A 18 24.43 41.22 -38.41
CA ASP A 18 23.18 40.91 -39.14
C ASP A 18 23.26 39.64 -40.02
N ASP A 19 22.14 39.30 -40.68
CA ASP A 19 21.94 38.13 -41.56
C ASP A 19 22.90 38.00 -42.77
N PHE A 20 23.18 36.76 -43.19
CA PHE A 20 23.31 36.39 -44.62
C PHE A 20 23.12 34.87 -44.84
N SER A 21 22.29 34.52 -45.82
CA SER A 21 22.04 33.14 -46.28
C SER A 21 22.33 33.02 -47.79
N PHE A 22 23.00 31.95 -48.22
CA PHE A 22 22.78 31.33 -49.55
C PHE A 22 23.36 29.90 -49.65
N ASP A 23 22.94 29.17 -50.68
CA ASP A 23 23.09 27.72 -50.89
C ASP A 23 24.51 27.17 -51.08
N GLY A 24 24.64 25.86 -50.77
CA GLY A 24 25.04 24.91 -51.82
C GLY A 24 26.26 24.02 -51.56
N GLY A 25 26.24 22.82 -52.14
CA GLY A 25 27.43 21.99 -52.38
C GLY A 25 27.51 20.66 -51.61
N SER A 26 27.01 19.58 -52.22
CA SER A 26 27.35 18.19 -51.85
C SER A 26 28.59 17.72 -52.62
N THR A 27 29.45 16.89 -52.01
CA THR A 27 30.18 15.82 -52.74
C THR A 27 30.79 14.80 -51.79
N ASP A 28 30.75 13.52 -52.17
CA ASP A 28 31.44 12.42 -51.51
C ASP A 28 32.91 12.31 -51.94
N ALA A 29 33.78 11.84 -51.03
CA ALA A 29 35.02 11.07 -51.31
C ALA A 29 35.67 10.66 -49.97
N VAL A 30 35.66 9.38 -49.56
CA VAL A 30 36.60 8.30 -49.94
C VAL A 30 37.89 8.26 -49.07
N THR A 31 38.29 7.03 -48.76
CA THR A 31 39.28 6.56 -47.77
C THR A 31 40.75 6.96 -48.00
N ALA A 32 41.51 7.05 -46.89
CA ALA A 32 42.87 6.50 -46.61
C ALA A 32 43.96 6.44 -47.72
N ALA A 33 45.27 6.49 -47.45
CA ALA A 33 46.01 5.87 -46.34
C ALA A 33 47.49 6.36 -46.25
N GLU A 34 48.27 5.76 -45.33
CA GLU A 34 49.76 5.64 -45.35
C GLU A 34 50.60 6.93 -45.11
N ALA A 35 51.81 6.93 -44.54
CA ALA A 35 52.53 5.94 -43.69
C ALA A 35 53.76 6.60 -42.99
N SER A 36 54.47 5.80 -42.18
CA SER A 36 55.93 5.80 -41.89
C SER A 36 56.46 6.50 -40.61
N VAL A 37 57.64 6.16 -40.07
CA VAL A 37 58.23 4.86 -39.63
C VAL A 37 59.53 5.16 -38.87
N ASP A 38 59.83 4.45 -37.77
CA ASP A 38 61.18 4.15 -37.24
C ASP A 38 61.08 3.36 -35.91
N ALA A 39 62.09 2.61 -35.42
CA ALA A 39 62.75 1.40 -35.97
C ALA A 39 63.74 0.80 -34.91
N VAL A 40 64.33 -0.37 -35.21
CA VAL A 40 65.61 -0.92 -34.66
C VAL A 40 65.59 -1.86 -33.42
N THR A 41 65.48 -3.18 -33.70
CA THR A 41 66.23 -4.37 -33.15
C THR A 41 66.23 -4.70 -31.62
N ASP A 42 66.49 -5.94 -31.15
CA ASP A 42 67.16 -7.09 -31.80
C ASP A 42 66.70 -8.51 -31.33
N LEU A 43 67.06 -9.51 -32.16
CA LEU A 43 67.04 -11.00 -32.14
C LEU A 43 67.02 -11.76 -30.77
N THR A 44 66.61 -13.04 -30.59
CA THR A 44 65.97 -14.12 -31.41
C THR A 44 65.21 -15.12 -30.46
N ASP A 45 64.83 -16.40 -30.69
CA ASP A 45 65.18 -17.48 -31.65
C ASP A 45 64.14 -18.66 -31.69
N VAL A 46 64.40 -19.66 -32.55
CA VAL A 46 63.78 -21.00 -32.74
C VAL A 46 62.35 -21.10 -33.32
N VAL A 47 62.28 -21.70 -34.52
CA VAL A 47 61.13 -21.99 -35.40
C VAL A 47 61.51 -23.33 -36.13
N PRO A 48 60.63 -24.34 -36.35
CA PRO A 48 59.66 -24.28 -37.45
C PRO A 48 58.30 -24.98 -37.28
N ILE A 49 57.45 -24.67 -38.26
CA ILE A 49 56.08 -25.14 -38.52
C ILE A 49 56.11 -26.30 -39.53
N ASP A 50 55.05 -27.12 -39.60
CA ASP A 50 54.69 -27.85 -40.83
C ASP A 50 53.16 -27.84 -41.09
N VAL A 51 52.69 -28.18 -42.31
CA VAL A 51 51.52 -27.53 -42.94
C VAL A 51 50.43 -28.45 -43.54
N ALA A 52 49.21 -28.39 -42.97
CA ALA A 52 47.84 -28.49 -43.60
C ALA A 52 47.48 -29.68 -44.56
N PRO A 53 46.27 -29.74 -45.19
CA PRO A 53 44.90 -29.50 -44.70
C PRO A 53 44.01 -30.80 -44.67
N PRO A 54 42.84 -30.99 -45.34
CA PRO A 54 41.55 -31.12 -44.64
C PRO A 54 40.73 -32.43 -44.87
N ASP A 55 39.56 -32.48 -44.22
CA ASP A 55 38.35 -33.31 -44.47
C ASP A 55 38.38 -34.85 -44.44
N VAL A 56 37.92 -35.43 -43.31
CA VAL A 56 36.93 -36.53 -43.27
C VAL A 56 36.05 -36.38 -42.01
N ALA A 57 34.73 -36.51 -42.13
CA ALA A 57 33.78 -36.44 -41.00
C ALA A 57 33.29 -37.84 -40.54
N PRO A 58 33.25 -38.11 -39.23
CA PRO A 58 32.45 -39.16 -38.59
C PRO A 58 31.26 -38.56 -37.78
N PRO A 59 30.30 -39.37 -37.29
CA PRO A 59 28.87 -39.09 -37.49
C PRO A 59 28.17 -38.30 -36.38
N ASP A 60 26.97 -37.82 -36.70
CA ASP A 60 26.00 -37.27 -35.74
C ASP A 60 25.74 -38.24 -34.58
N VAL A 61 26.01 -37.77 -33.37
CA VAL A 61 25.46 -38.32 -32.12
C VAL A 61 24.78 -37.16 -31.42
N ALA A 62 23.45 -37.18 -31.39
CA ALA A 62 22.66 -36.14 -30.74
C ALA A 62 23.00 -36.09 -29.24
N PRO A 63 23.17 -34.89 -28.63
CA PRO A 63 23.23 -34.77 -27.19
C PRO A 63 21.88 -35.22 -26.59
N PRO A 64 21.87 -35.86 -25.41
CA PRO A 64 20.62 -36.23 -24.77
C PRO A 64 19.84 -34.98 -24.33
N ASP A 65 18.53 -34.96 -24.55
CA ASP A 65 17.62 -33.96 -24.00
C ASP A 65 17.60 -34.06 -22.46
N VAL A 66 18.48 -33.31 -21.80
CA VAL A 66 18.42 -33.10 -20.35
C VAL A 66 17.35 -32.06 -20.07
N ALA A 67 16.10 -32.52 -20.00
CA ALA A 67 15.02 -31.73 -19.44
C ALA A 67 15.41 -31.25 -18.01
N PRO A 68 15.08 -30.00 -17.63
CA PRO A 68 15.28 -29.55 -16.26
C PRO A 68 14.46 -30.43 -15.31
N PRO A 69 14.96 -30.75 -14.11
CA PRO A 69 14.33 -31.74 -13.23
C PRO A 69 12.95 -31.29 -12.76
N ASP A 70 11.96 -32.16 -12.94
CA ASP A 70 10.60 -31.98 -12.40
C ASP A 70 10.63 -31.89 -10.88
N VAL A 71 10.46 -30.69 -10.33
CA VAL A 71 10.16 -30.48 -8.91
C VAL A 71 8.64 -30.62 -8.75
N PRO A 72 8.13 -31.61 -7.99
CA PRO A 72 6.70 -31.81 -7.84
C PRO A 72 6.07 -30.64 -7.09
N MET A 73 5.16 -29.92 -7.76
CA MET A 73 4.30 -28.94 -7.11
C MET A 73 3.14 -29.63 -6.41
N ASP A 74 3.33 -30.00 -5.15
CA ASP A 74 2.22 -30.33 -4.24
C ASP A 74 1.40 -29.07 -3.91
N VAL A 75 0.54 -28.71 -4.86
CA VAL A 75 -0.58 -27.79 -4.66
C VAL A 75 -1.84 -28.64 -4.63
N PRO A 76 -2.48 -28.82 -3.45
CA PRO A 76 -3.76 -29.52 -3.36
C PRO A 76 -4.84 -28.78 -4.15
N ARG A 77 -5.06 -29.19 -5.40
CA ARG A 77 -6.35 -29.03 -6.05
C ARG A 77 -7.28 -30.06 -5.44
N ASP A 78 -8.32 -29.59 -4.79
CA ASP A 78 -9.49 -30.44 -4.57
C ASP A 78 -10.77 -29.64 -4.78
N SER A 79 -11.62 -30.12 -5.68
CA SER A 79 -12.93 -29.53 -5.96
C SER A 79 -13.82 -30.56 -6.64
N ALA A 80 -14.96 -30.84 -5.99
CA ALA A 80 -16.02 -31.78 -6.38
C ALA A 80 -15.68 -33.28 -6.31
N LEU A 81 -16.11 -33.92 -5.20
CA LEU A 81 -17.10 -35.01 -5.14
C LEU A 81 -17.38 -35.27 -3.64
N ASP A 82 -18.59 -35.11 -3.13
CA ASP A 82 -19.76 -35.94 -3.45
C ASP A 82 -21.10 -35.18 -3.28
N ALA A 83 -22.20 -35.74 -3.77
CA ALA A 83 -23.55 -35.20 -3.63
C ALA A 83 -24.58 -36.32 -3.38
N SER A 84 -25.25 -36.27 -2.23
CA SER A 84 -26.36 -37.17 -1.89
C SER A 84 -27.68 -36.42 -1.68
N LEU A 85 -28.65 -36.72 -2.53
CA LEU A 85 -30.08 -36.75 -2.19
C LEU A 85 -30.32 -38.00 -1.29
N ASP A 86 -31.47 -38.25 -0.66
CA ASP A 86 -32.83 -37.78 -0.94
C ASP A 86 -33.74 -37.81 0.32
N ALA A 87 -35.03 -37.53 0.15
CA ALA A 87 -35.97 -37.15 1.21
C ALA A 87 -36.70 -38.29 1.97
N SER A 88 -37.16 -37.96 3.18
CA SER A 88 -38.46 -38.36 3.75
C SER A 88 -38.93 -37.26 4.72
N VAL A 89 -40.17 -36.76 4.84
CA VAL A 89 -41.55 -37.19 4.51
C VAL A 89 -42.34 -37.75 5.71
N ASP A 90 -43.01 -36.80 6.39
CA ASP A 90 -44.41 -36.84 6.88
C ASP A 90 -44.76 -37.03 8.38
N ALA A 91 -45.94 -36.48 8.72
CA ALA A 91 -46.90 -36.79 9.79
C ALA A 91 -46.57 -36.53 11.28
N SER A 92 -46.96 -35.35 11.79
CA SER A 92 -48.15 -35.13 12.68
C SER A 92 -48.10 -33.71 13.27
N ASP A 93 -49.05 -32.81 12.98
CA ASP A 93 -50.49 -32.73 13.35
C ASP A 93 -50.73 -32.11 14.74
N GLY A 94 -51.76 -31.25 14.85
CA GLY A 94 -51.96 -30.34 15.99
C GLY A 94 -52.75 -29.06 15.66
N ARG A 95 -53.86 -29.18 14.93
CA ARG A 95 -54.71 -28.06 14.49
C ARG A 95 -55.96 -27.90 15.37
N VAL A 96 -56.13 -26.73 16.00
CA VAL A 96 -57.40 -26.06 16.41
C VAL A 96 -57.03 -24.69 17.04
N ASP A 97 -57.86 -23.66 17.11
CA ASP A 97 -58.86 -23.09 16.18
C ASP A 97 -59.19 -21.68 16.72
N ALA A 98 -59.63 -20.75 15.86
CA ALA A 98 -60.26 -19.49 16.25
C ALA A 98 -61.78 -19.73 16.55
N PRO A 99 -62.65 -18.78 17.01
CA PRO A 99 -62.54 -17.33 16.79
C PRO A 99 -63.27 -16.34 17.78
N LEU A 100 -63.24 -15.05 17.40
CA LEU A 100 -64.30 -14.01 17.51
C LEU A 100 -64.68 -13.32 18.85
N ASP A 101 -65.28 -12.14 18.62
CA ASP A 101 -66.22 -11.30 19.38
C ASP A 101 -65.82 -10.45 20.62
N THR A 102 -66.10 -9.15 20.45
CA THR A 102 -66.58 -8.16 21.44
C THR A 102 -68.11 -8.01 21.23
N PRO A 103 -68.94 -7.24 22.01
CA PRO A 103 -68.59 -6.14 22.92
C PRO A 103 -69.50 -5.96 24.19
N ALA A 104 -69.45 -4.75 24.76
CA ALA A 104 -70.51 -3.98 25.44
C ALA A 104 -70.72 -4.06 26.98
N ASP A 105 -70.86 -2.83 27.52
CA ASP A 105 -71.66 -2.34 28.65
C ASP A 105 -71.75 -3.05 30.01
N THR A 106 -71.50 -2.25 31.07
CA THR A 106 -72.47 -2.11 32.18
C THR A 106 -72.28 -0.76 32.88
N ALA A 107 -73.37 -0.14 33.36
CA ALA A 107 -73.35 1.19 33.99
C ALA A 107 -74.05 1.19 35.36
N LEU A 108 -73.50 1.97 36.30
CA LEU A 108 -74.06 2.33 37.62
C LEU A 108 -73.46 3.66 38.11
N ASP A 109 -74.05 4.45 39.01
CA ASP A 109 -75.39 5.08 39.04
C ASP A 109 -75.40 6.14 40.19
N ARG A 110 -75.62 7.42 39.87
CA ARG A 110 -76.09 8.52 40.79
C ARG A 110 -75.22 8.91 42.01
N PRO A 111 -75.58 10.00 42.76
CA PRO A 111 -76.54 11.08 42.48
C PRO A 111 -75.93 12.50 42.52
N ASP A 112 -76.77 13.48 42.20
CA ASP A 112 -76.49 14.93 42.14
C ASP A 112 -76.39 15.63 43.51
N VAL A 113 -75.64 16.73 43.57
CA VAL A 113 -75.93 17.88 44.46
C VAL A 113 -75.71 19.18 43.68
N ALA A 114 -76.76 20.00 43.56
CA ALA A 114 -76.70 21.31 42.91
C ALA A 114 -76.80 22.44 43.95
N LEU A 115 -76.11 23.56 43.70
CA LEU A 115 -76.28 24.82 44.43
C LEU A 115 -76.16 26.01 43.46
N ASP A 116 -77.30 26.67 43.20
CA ASP A 116 -77.40 27.94 42.47
C ASP A 116 -77.19 29.14 43.42
N VAL A 117 -76.36 30.11 43.01
CA VAL A 117 -76.54 31.57 43.24
C VAL A 117 -75.63 32.35 42.26
N PRO A 118 -75.94 33.61 41.87
CA PRO A 118 -75.83 33.96 40.44
C PRO A 118 -75.12 35.29 40.08
N ALA A 119 -74.90 35.44 38.77
CA ALA A 119 -74.96 36.66 37.94
C ALA A 119 -73.88 37.78 38.03
N ASP A 120 -73.73 38.42 36.86
CA ASP A 120 -73.22 39.76 36.54
C ASP A 120 -71.74 40.14 36.79
N VAL A 121 -70.96 40.16 35.69
CA VAL A 121 -69.99 41.22 35.33
C VAL A 121 -69.75 41.16 33.79
N PRO A 122 -69.51 42.29 33.09
CA PRO A 122 -69.78 42.40 31.64
C PRO A 122 -68.67 41.90 30.70
N PRO A 123 -68.99 41.64 29.41
CA PRO A 123 -68.00 41.31 28.38
C PRO A 123 -67.23 42.56 27.91
N ASP A 124 -65.90 42.42 27.78
CA ASP A 124 -65.13 42.79 26.57
C ASP A 124 -63.62 42.82 26.88
N ARG A 125 -62.92 41.81 26.36
CA ARG A 125 -61.57 41.91 25.80
C ARG A 125 -61.33 40.68 24.92
N PRO A 126 -60.78 40.83 23.70
CA PRO A 126 -60.16 39.71 23.03
C PRO A 126 -58.89 39.37 23.81
N ASP A 127 -58.89 38.24 24.52
CA ASP A 127 -57.64 37.71 25.06
C ASP A 127 -56.69 37.48 23.89
N VAL A 128 -55.58 38.19 23.90
CA VAL A 128 -54.48 37.95 22.96
C VAL A 128 -54.01 36.54 23.23
N ALA A 129 -54.29 35.63 22.30
CA ALA A 129 -53.66 34.33 22.30
C ALA A 129 -52.15 34.56 22.36
N LEU A 130 -51.52 34.20 23.49
CA LEU A 130 -50.10 33.97 23.46
C LEU A 130 -49.91 32.83 22.47
N ASP A 131 -49.19 33.09 21.38
CA ASP A 131 -48.60 32.02 20.58
C ASP A 131 -47.70 31.22 21.51
N VAL A 132 -48.26 30.13 22.06
CA VAL A 132 -47.51 29.05 22.67
C VAL A 132 -46.72 28.45 21.52
N ALA A 133 -45.50 28.97 21.33
CA ALA A 133 -44.62 28.57 20.25
C ALA A 133 -44.58 27.04 20.19
N PRO A 134 -44.97 26.42 19.05
CA PRO A 134 -45.31 25.01 19.01
C PRO A 134 -44.14 24.19 19.54
N ASP A 135 -44.43 23.33 20.52
CA ASP A 135 -43.45 22.68 21.39
C ASP A 135 -42.26 22.16 20.60
N VAL A 136 -41.16 22.94 20.60
CA VAL A 136 -40.01 22.68 19.74
C VAL A 136 -39.45 21.31 20.12
N PRO A 137 -39.47 20.31 19.22
CA PRO A 137 -39.05 18.95 19.56
C PRO A 137 -37.62 18.97 20.09
N ARG A 138 -37.47 18.76 21.40
CA ARG A 138 -36.16 18.73 22.05
C ARG A 138 -35.45 17.48 21.58
N CYS A 139 -34.24 17.65 21.05
CA CYS A 139 -33.45 16.51 20.59
C CYS A 139 -33.15 15.54 21.73
N PRO A 140 -32.96 14.24 21.43
CA PRO A 140 -32.49 13.27 22.40
C PRO A 140 -31.21 13.72 23.10
N MET A 141 -30.99 13.27 24.34
CA MET A 141 -29.77 13.53 25.10
C MET A 141 -28.52 13.20 24.26
N GLY A 142 -27.62 14.18 24.09
CA GLY A 142 -26.41 14.08 23.27
C GLY A 142 -26.55 14.66 21.85
N MET A 143 -27.76 14.73 21.29
CA MET A 143 -28.01 15.28 19.95
C MET A 143 -28.24 16.79 19.99
N SER A 144 -27.81 17.48 18.93
CA SER A 144 -28.05 18.91 18.71
C SER A 144 -29.08 19.13 17.59
N ARG A 145 -29.84 20.23 17.68
CA ARG A 145 -30.80 20.61 16.62
C ARG A 145 -30.07 21.39 15.52
N CYS A 146 -30.06 20.85 14.31
CA CYS A 146 -29.52 21.48 13.11
C CYS A 146 -30.64 21.63 12.07
N GLY A 147 -31.17 22.86 11.94
CA GLY A 147 -32.42 23.09 11.20
C GLY A 147 -33.57 22.32 11.85
N ASP A 148 -34.25 21.47 11.08
CA ASP A 148 -35.36 20.64 11.57
C ASP A 148 -34.94 19.19 11.90
N ALA A 149 -33.64 18.88 11.80
CA ALA A 149 -33.08 17.60 12.19
C ALA A 149 -32.43 17.64 13.58
N CYS A 150 -32.45 16.50 14.27
CA CYS A 150 -31.60 16.23 15.44
C CYS A 150 -30.46 15.33 15.00
N VAL A 151 -29.22 15.76 15.23
CA VAL A 151 -28.00 15.09 14.75
C VAL A 151 -26.99 14.96 15.88
N ASP A 152 -26.14 13.93 15.81
CA ASP A 152 -25.02 13.75 16.73
C ASP A 152 -23.78 14.45 16.16
N LEU A 153 -23.43 15.62 16.72
CA LEU A 153 -22.26 16.39 16.29
C LEU A 153 -20.92 15.65 16.52
N GLN A 154 -20.90 14.53 17.27
CA GLN A 154 -19.69 13.73 17.49
C GLN A 154 -19.38 12.77 16.35
N THR A 155 -20.38 12.39 15.55
CA THR A 155 -20.27 11.33 14.52
C THR A 155 -20.90 11.68 13.17
N ASP A 156 -21.79 12.65 13.09
CA ASP A 156 -22.44 13.04 11.83
C ASP A 156 -21.43 13.71 10.87
N PRO A 157 -21.20 13.15 9.66
CA PRO A 157 -20.19 13.66 8.73
C PRO A 157 -20.60 14.95 8.02
N PHE A 158 -21.85 15.40 8.13
CA PHE A 158 -22.35 16.66 7.57
C PHE A 158 -22.47 17.78 8.62
N HIS A 159 -22.45 17.43 9.91
CA HIS A 159 -22.65 18.33 11.05
C HIS A 159 -21.57 18.16 12.15
N CYS A 160 -20.34 17.85 11.78
CA CYS A 160 -19.29 17.44 12.71
C CYS A 160 -18.79 18.61 13.59
N GLY A 161 -19.05 18.56 14.89
CA GLY A 161 -18.74 19.62 15.84
C GLY A 161 -19.61 20.89 15.68
N SER A 162 -20.22 21.14 14.52
CA SER A 162 -21.19 22.20 14.29
C SER A 162 -22.16 21.87 13.15
N CYS A 163 -23.36 22.45 13.20
CA CYS A 163 -24.42 22.30 12.19
C CYS A 163 -24.06 22.75 10.76
N SER A 164 -22.87 23.31 10.54
CA SER A 164 -22.39 23.78 9.22
C SER A 164 -21.07 23.14 8.80
N THR A 165 -20.59 22.12 9.51
CA THR A 165 -19.28 21.50 9.30
C THR A 165 -19.42 20.12 8.67
N ALA A 166 -19.32 20.05 7.34
CA ALA A 166 -19.22 18.78 6.63
C ALA A 166 -17.74 18.33 6.51
N CYS A 167 -17.48 17.05 6.75
CA CYS A 167 -16.16 16.43 6.65
C CYS A 167 -16.02 15.64 5.35
N THR A 168 -14.84 15.71 4.71
CA THR A 168 -14.57 15.02 3.43
C THR A 168 -14.42 13.50 3.56
N VAL A 169 -14.26 12.97 4.79
CA VAL A 169 -14.00 11.54 5.05
C VAL A 169 -14.88 11.03 6.18
N MET A 170 -14.65 11.48 7.43
CA MET A 170 -15.46 11.08 8.58
C MET A 170 -15.42 12.11 9.72
N CYS A 171 -16.38 12.02 10.63
CA CYS A 171 -16.37 12.72 11.92
C CYS A 171 -15.92 11.76 13.04
N SER A 172 -15.10 12.24 13.98
CA SER A 172 -14.64 11.49 15.17
C SER A 172 -14.55 12.47 16.34
N GLU A 173 -15.22 12.19 17.46
CA GLU A 173 -15.14 13.01 18.70
C GLU A 173 -15.39 14.52 18.44
N GLY A 174 -16.25 14.84 17.46
CA GLY A 174 -16.59 16.21 17.04
C GLY A 174 -15.59 16.91 16.13
N ALA A 175 -14.57 16.21 15.63
CA ALA A 175 -13.58 16.72 14.69
C ALA A 175 -13.60 15.98 13.34
N CYS A 176 -13.34 16.70 12.25
CA CYS A 176 -13.16 16.07 10.94
C CYS A 176 -11.84 15.31 10.89
N VAL A 177 -11.93 14.00 10.67
CA VAL A 177 -10.78 13.08 10.59
C VAL A 177 -10.58 12.64 9.14
N THR A 178 -9.33 12.67 8.69
CA THR A 178 -8.90 12.36 7.33
C THR A 178 -7.85 11.26 7.33
N ALA A 179 -7.63 10.61 6.19
CA ALA A 179 -6.47 9.73 6.03
C ALA A 179 -5.19 10.58 5.88
N VAL A 180 -4.08 10.10 6.46
CA VAL A 180 -2.75 10.72 6.33
C VAL A 180 -1.69 9.76 5.74
N ASP A 181 -1.91 8.45 5.84
CA ASP A 181 -1.15 7.44 5.10
C ASP A 181 -2.05 6.23 4.77
N VAL A 182 -1.69 5.44 3.76
CA VAL A 182 -2.38 4.19 3.39
C VAL A 182 -1.36 3.12 2.99
N ARG A 183 -1.59 1.89 3.43
CA ARG A 183 -0.73 0.72 3.13
C ARG A 183 -1.60 -0.42 2.60
N ALA A 184 -1.16 -1.07 1.53
CA ALA A 184 -1.81 -2.21 0.88
C ALA A 184 -0.93 -3.47 0.99
N SER A 185 -1.54 -4.66 1.11
CA SER A 185 -0.80 -5.89 1.43
C SER A 185 -0.01 -6.51 0.27
N LEU A 186 1.15 -7.04 0.61
CA LEU A 186 2.03 -7.85 -0.25
C LEU A 186 1.80 -9.35 0.02
N GLY A 187 0.59 -9.85 -0.30
CA GLY A 187 0.20 -11.26 -0.14
C GLY A 187 0.16 -12.02 -1.47
N ASN A 188 0.73 -13.22 -1.55
CA ASN A 188 0.65 -14.10 -2.72
C ASN A 188 -0.54 -15.10 -2.67
N ASP A 189 -1.23 -15.13 -1.53
CA ASP A 189 -2.42 -15.93 -1.17
C ASP A 189 -3.73 -15.39 -1.76
N LEU A 190 -3.66 -14.44 -2.70
CA LEU A 190 -4.77 -13.71 -3.30
C LEU A 190 -5.64 -12.91 -2.31
N SER A 191 -5.25 -12.84 -1.03
CA SER A 191 -6.10 -12.42 0.10
C SER A 191 -5.75 -11.01 0.56
N GLY A 192 -5.93 -10.03 -0.33
CA GLY A 192 -5.51 -8.65 -0.10
C GLY A 192 -6.25 -7.94 1.04
N HIS A 193 -5.56 -7.02 1.72
CA HIS A 193 -6.15 -6.07 2.67
C HIS A 193 -5.35 -4.76 2.69
N ALA A 194 -5.98 -3.69 3.16
CA ALA A 194 -5.35 -2.38 3.30
C ALA A 194 -5.75 -1.72 4.62
N CYS A 195 -4.89 -0.81 5.08
CA CYS A 195 -5.12 0.00 6.27
C CYS A 195 -4.73 1.47 6.01
N ALA A 196 -5.56 2.40 6.47
CA ALA A 196 -5.27 3.83 6.52
C ALA A 196 -4.92 4.27 7.95
N LEU A 197 -3.87 5.06 8.08
CA LEU A 197 -3.59 5.85 9.28
C LEU A 197 -4.41 7.15 9.20
N MET A 198 -5.15 7.44 10.26
CA MET A 198 -6.04 8.58 10.34
C MET A 198 -5.40 9.77 11.08
N SER A 199 -5.88 10.99 10.83
CA SER A 199 -5.33 12.22 11.43
C SER A 199 -5.47 12.29 12.96
N ASP A 200 -6.47 11.61 13.54
CA ASP A 200 -6.66 11.41 14.98
C ASP A 200 -5.75 10.33 15.60
N ARG A 201 -4.87 9.72 14.78
CA ARG A 201 -3.97 8.62 15.14
C ARG A 201 -4.66 7.30 15.50
N THR A 202 -5.90 7.12 15.05
CA THR A 202 -6.54 5.81 14.91
C THR A 202 -6.19 5.14 13.57
N VAL A 203 -6.58 3.89 13.38
CA VAL A 203 -6.37 3.13 12.13
C VAL A 203 -7.69 2.53 11.68
N ARG A 204 -7.93 2.58 10.36
CA ARG A 204 -9.05 1.90 9.70
C ARG A 204 -8.52 0.87 8.71
N CYS A 205 -9.05 -0.35 8.69
CA CYS A 205 -8.62 -1.42 7.76
C CYS A 205 -9.80 -2.06 7.00
N TRP A 206 -9.56 -2.59 5.81
CA TRP A 206 -10.57 -3.23 4.95
C TRP A 206 -9.94 -4.31 4.02
N GLY A 207 -10.78 -5.12 3.38
CA GLY A 207 -10.40 -6.26 2.55
C GLY A 207 -10.54 -7.61 3.27
N ALA A 208 -9.66 -8.55 2.95
CA ALA A 208 -9.61 -9.88 3.56
C ALA A 208 -9.33 -9.82 5.07
N ASN A 209 -9.90 -10.77 5.82
CA ASN A 209 -9.78 -10.84 7.28
C ASN A 209 -9.71 -12.28 7.82
N GLY A 210 -9.43 -13.29 6.98
CA GLY A 210 -9.47 -14.70 7.40
C GLY A 210 -8.54 -15.01 8.57
N GLU A 211 -7.40 -14.32 8.63
CA GLU A 211 -6.39 -14.41 9.69
C GLU A 211 -6.60 -13.34 10.77
N GLY A 212 -7.66 -12.55 10.72
CA GLY A 212 -7.91 -11.43 11.63
C GLY A 212 -7.09 -10.17 11.31
N GLN A 213 -6.50 -10.07 10.11
CA GLN A 213 -5.55 -9.02 9.73
C GLN A 213 -6.11 -7.59 9.71
N LEU A 214 -7.44 -7.41 9.80
CA LEU A 214 -8.07 -6.10 9.95
C LEU A 214 -8.10 -5.60 11.41
N GLY A 215 -7.85 -6.45 12.39
CA GLY A 215 -7.75 -6.05 13.80
C GLY A 215 -9.06 -5.61 14.45
N ASP A 216 -10.21 -5.95 13.84
CA ASP A 216 -11.55 -5.55 14.26
C ASP A 216 -12.20 -6.47 15.31
N GLY A 217 -11.41 -7.39 15.88
CA GLY A 217 -11.86 -8.47 16.75
C GLY A 217 -12.43 -9.69 16.01
N THR A 218 -12.78 -9.56 14.74
CA THR A 218 -13.44 -10.61 13.95
C THR A 218 -12.48 -11.31 12.97
N ARG A 219 -13.02 -12.20 12.14
CA ARG A 219 -12.33 -12.77 10.96
C ARG A 219 -13.17 -12.66 9.67
N ALA A 220 -14.15 -11.76 9.66
CA ALA A 220 -15.02 -11.53 8.51
C ALA A 220 -14.41 -10.45 7.60
N PRO A 221 -14.31 -10.67 6.27
CA PRO A 221 -13.82 -9.65 5.35
C PRO A 221 -14.73 -8.42 5.34
N ARG A 222 -14.16 -7.25 5.03
CA ARG A 222 -14.85 -5.96 5.13
C ARG A 222 -14.71 -5.17 3.84
N THR A 223 -15.82 -4.91 3.16
CA THR A 223 -15.86 -4.07 1.94
C THR A 223 -15.81 -2.57 2.23
N ARG A 224 -15.70 -2.16 3.50
CA ARG A 224 -15.52 -0.77 3.96
C ARG A 224 -14.54 -0.70 5.15
N PRO A 225 -13.90 0.45 5.43
CA PRO A 225 -12.92 0.61 6.51
C PRO A 225 -13.52 0.46 7.91
N VAL A 226 -13.17 -0.62 8.61
CA VAL A 226 -13.52 -0.84 10.03
C VAL A 226 -12.42 -0.33 10.96
N ALA A 227 -12.79 0.06 12.18
CA ALA A 227 -11.82 0.52 13.17
C ALA A 227 -11.02 -0.63 13.79
N VAL A 228 -9.70 -0.45 13.89
CA VAL A 228 -8.83 -1.39 14.61
C VAL A 228 -9.08 -1.26 16.12
N VAL A 229 -9.44 -2.37 16.78
CA VAL A 229 -9.88 -2.37 18.18
C VAL A 229 -8.73 -2.01 19.12
N GLY A 230 -8.99 -1.10 20.06
CA GLY A 230 -8.05 -0.73 21.14
C GLY A 230 -6.83 0.11 20.71
N LEU A 231 -6.67 0.42 19.43
CA LEU A 231 -5.47 1.07 18.89
C LEU A 231 -5.64 2.59 18.77
N ARG A 232 -4.82 3.35 19.51
CA ARG A 232 -4.71 4.82 19.44
C ARG A 232 -3.24 5.23 19.49
N ASN A 233 -2.94 6.51 19.26
CA ASN A 233 -1.59 7.09 19.26
C ASN A 233 -0.63 6.44 18.24
N VAL A 234 -1.15 5.97 17.11
CA VAL A 234 -0.34 5.37 16.05
C VAL A 234 0.51 6.43 15.36
N ALA A 235 1.79 6.12 15.16
CA ALA A 235 2.76 6.90 14.41
C ALA A 235 2.88 6.43 12.95
N GLU A 236 2.71 5.12 12.72
CA GLU A 236 2.85 4.47 11.42
C GLU A 236 2.18 3.09 11.43
N VAL A 237 1.69 2.64 10.26
CA VAL A 237 1.18 1.29 10.03
C VAL A 237 2.09 0.58 9.01
N ALA A 238 2.31 -0.71 9.17
CA ALA A 238 2.88 -1.60 8.17
C ALA A 238 1.91 -2.76 7.93
N VAL A 239 1.72 -3.10 6.65
CA VAL A 239 0.75 -4.12 6.21
C VAL A 239 1.52 -5.18 5.45
N GLY A 240 1.65 -6.37 6.05
CA GLY A 240 2.27 -7.53 5.43
C GLY A 240 1.28 -8.32 4.61
N GLY A 241 1.62 -9.56 4.23
CA GLY A 241 0.78 -10.39 3.36
C GLY A 241 -0.61 -10.67 3.92
N SER A 242 -0.66 -11.37 5.05
CA SER A 242 -1.88 -11.67 5.83
C SER A 242 -1.73 -11.28 7.31
N HIS A 243 -0.91 -10.26 7.58
CA HIS A 243 -0.73 -9.66 8.92
C HIS A 243 -0.55 -8.14 8.84
N SER A 244 -0.68 -7.48 9.99
CA SER A 244 -0.64 -6.03 10.14
C SER A 244 0.09 -5.66 11.43
N CYS A 245 0.87 -4.58 11.40
CA CYS A 245 1.54 -4.03 12.56
C CYS A 245 1.40 -2.51 12.60
N ALA A 246 1.40 -1.93 13.79
CA ALA A 246 1.42 -0.49 14.00
C ALA A 246 2.54 -0.11 14.97
N ARG A 247 3.27 0.94 14.63
CA ARG A 247 4.27 1.58 15.48
C ARG A 247 3.60 2.76 16.19
N LEU A 248 3.69 2.81 17.51
CA LEU A 248 3.07 3.85 18.32
C LEU A 248 4.01 5.06 18.50
N MET A 249 3.44 6.19 18.93
CA MET A 249 4.18 7.45 19.16
C MET A 249 5.19 7.38 20.31
N ASP A 250 5.12 6.37 21.18
CA ASP A 250 6.11 6.07 22.23
C ASP A 250 7.28 5.19 21.73
N GLY A 251 7.26 4.75 20.47
CA GLY A 251 8.27 3.85 19.89
C GLY A 251 8.09 2.37 20.23
N THR A 252 6.94 1.96 20.77
CA THR A 252 6.52 0.55 20.82
C THR A 252 5.86 0.11 19.51
N VAL A 253 5.63 -1.20 19.37
CA VAL A 253 4.97 -1.82 18.21
C VAL A 253 3.90 -2.80 18.69
N SER A 254 2.76 -2.84 18.01
CA SER A 254 1.71 -3.86 18.18
C SER A 254 1.41 -4.55 16.85
N CYS A 255 1.18 -5.87 16.86
CA CYS A 255 0.92 -6.67 15.67
C CYS A 255 -0.31 -7.60 15.82
N TRP A 256 -0.98 -7.87 14.70
CA TRP A 256 -2.17 -8.72 14.57
C TRP A 256 -2.29 -9.33 13.16
N GLY A 257 -3.26 -10.22 12.96
CA GLY A 257 -3.40 -11.06 11.77
C GLY A 257 -2.76 -12.44 11.95
N SER A 258 -2.21 -12.99 10.88
CA SER A 258 -1.52 -14.28 10.90
C SER A 258 -0.20 -14.21 11.65
N GLY A 259 0.12 -15.30 12.36
CA GLY A 259 1.37 -15.50 13.10
C GLY A 259 2.00 -16.88 12.84
N SER A 260 1.56 -17.60 11.79
CA SER A 260 2.00 -18.97 11.49
C SER A 260 3.52 -19.13 11.23
N TYR A 261 4.23 -18.04 10.93
CA TYR A 261 5.70 -18.00 10.82
C TYR A 261 6.34 -17.15 11.95
N HIS A 262 5.60 -16.86 13.02
CA HIS A 262 5.94 -15.93 14.12
C HIS A 262 5.99 -14.43 13.75
N GLN A 263 5.39 -14.00 12.63
CA GLN A 263 5.47 -12.60 12.18
C GLN A 263 4.77 -11.57 13.08
N LEU A 264 3.99 -12.04 14.07
CA LEU A 264 3.45 -11.22 15.16
C LEU A 264 4.48 -10.87 16.25
N GLY A 265 5.63 -11.54 16.27
CA GLY A 265 6.72 -11.31 17.23
C GLY A 265 6.65 -12.17 18.51
N ASP A 266 5.83 -13.22 18.49
CA ASP A 266 5.67 -14.20 19.57
C ASP A 266 5.25 -15.59 19.03
N ASP A 267 4.93 -16.52 19.94
CA ASP A 267 4.50 -17.89 19.61
C ASP A 267 2.99 -18.02 19.25
N THR A 268 2.23 -16.93 19.10
CA THR A 268 0.81 -17.02 18.69
C THR A 268 0.65 -17.12 17.18
N THR A 269 -0.15 -18.09 16.72
CA THR A 269 -0.31 -18.41 15.30
C THR A 269 -1.32 -17.52 14.56
N GLN A 270 -2.24 -16.86 15.27
CA GLN A 270 -3.29 -16.00 14.69
C GLN A 270 -3.87 -15.07 15.77
N ARG A 271 -4.20 -13.81 15.43
CA ARG A 271 -4.78 -12.84 16.38
C ARG A 271 -5.67 -11.81 15.67
N SER A 272 -6.93 -11.64 16.09
CA SER A 272 -7.89 -10.68 15.49
C SER A 272 -7.91 -9.28 16.12
N MET A 273 -7.01 -8.98 17.05
CA MET A 273 -6.85 -7.67 17.70
C MET A 273 -5.35 -7.34 17.87
N PRO A 274 -4.94 -6.06 17.88
CA PRO A 274 -3.56 -5.69 18.20
C PRO A 274 -3.13 -6.16 19.59
N ALA A 275 -1.90 -6.64 19.71
CA ALA A 275 -1.19 -6.77 20.99
C ALA A 275 0.29 -6.37 20.82
N PRO A 276 0.94 -5.85 21.87
CA PRO A 276 2.31 -5.34 21.78
C PRO A 276 3.33 -6.45 21.53
N VAL A 277 4.34 -6.16 20.71
CA VAL A 277 5.48 -7.05 20.45
C VAL A 277 6.40 -7.06 21.68
N PRO A 278 6.62 -8.23 22.33
CA PRO A 278 7.38 -8.27 23.59
C PRO A 278 8.81 -7.73 23.47
N GLY A 279 9.18 -6.82 24.37
CA GLY A 279 10.53 -6.26 24.48
C GLY A 279 10.95 -5.26 23.39
N LEU A 280 10.08 -4.92 22.44
CA LEU A 280 10.43 -4.03 21.32
C LEU A 280 10.10 -2.55 21.63
N THR A 281 11.15 -1.75 21.86
CA THR A 281 11.04 -0.32 22.22
C THR A 281 12.06 0.55 21.48
N GLY A 282 11.71 1.83 21.28
CA GLY A 282 12.56 2.81 20.60
C GLY A 282 12.51 2.73 19.07
N VAL A 283 11.44 2.17 18.51
CA VAL A 283 11.26 1.97 17.06
C VAL A 283 10.91 3.28 16.38
N THR A 284 11.61 3.58 15.29
CA THR A 284 11.47 4.80 14.47
C THR A 284 10.83 4.55 13.10
N ALA A 285 10.93 3.34 12.56
CA ALA A 285 10.21 2.90 11.35
C ALA A 285 9.90 1.40 11.40
N ILE A 286 8.85 0.95 10.70
CA ILE A 286 8.45 -0.46 10.62
C ILE A 286 8.05 -0.86 9.19
N ALA A 287 8.42 -2.08 8.79
CA ALA A 287 8.05 -2.70 7.52
C ALA A 287 7.57 -4.14 7.75
N ALA A 288 6.58 -4.58 6.97
CA ALA A 288 6.02 -5.93 7.03
C ALA A 288 5.97 -6.50 5.61
N GLY A 289 6.52 -7.71 5.43
CA GLY A 289 6.57 -8.44 4.16
C GLY A 289 5.46 -9.48 4.06
N SER A 290 5.59 -10.44 3.14
CA SER A 290 4.58 -11.51 3.00
C SER A 290 4.41 -12.36 4.26
N GLY A 291 5.52 -12.69 4.94
CA GLY A 291 5.53 -13.54 6.14
C GLY A 291 6.53 -13.12 7.21
N HIS A 292 7.16 -11.95 7.12
CA HIS A 292 8.13 -11.43 8.09
C HIS A 292 7.90 -9.95 8.38
N THR A 293 8.52 -9.45 9.44
CA THR A 293 8.40 -8.06 9.89
C THR A 293 9.78 -7.55 10.32
N CYS A 294 10.10 -6.29 10.00
CA CYS A 294 11.35 -5.64 10.41
C CYS A 294 11.08 -4.26 11.00
N ALA A 295 11.78 -3.92 12.08
CA ALA A 295 11.69 -2.66 12.80
C ALA A 295 13.07 -1.98 12.88
N LEU A 296 13.14 -0.70 12.53
CA LEU A 296 14.32 0.15 12.72
C LEU A 296 14.20 0.85 14.08
N ARG A 297 15.25 0.79 14.90
CA ARG A 297 15.32 1.53 16.19
C ARG A 297 16.07 2.86 16.03
N SER A 298 15.90 3.74 17.02
CA SER A 298 16.59 5.04 17.09
C SER A 298 18.11 4.97 17.19
N GLU A 299 18.66 3.82 17.61
CA GLU A 299 20.09 3.53 17.65
C GLU A 299 20.67 3.15 16.27
N GLY A 300 19.82 2.97 15.25
CA GLY A 300 20.21 2.68 13.86
C GLY A 300 20.33 1.18 13.54
N ASP A 301 20.05 0.31 14.50
CA ASP A 301 19.91 -1.13 14.32
C ASP A 301 18.52 -1.51 13.78
N VAL A 302 18.46 -2.57 12.96
CA VAL A 302 17.22 -3.20 12.51
C VAL A 302 17.07 -4.56 13.18
N LEU A 303 15.88 -4.81 13.72
CA LEU A 303 15.46 -6.11 14.20
C LEU A 303 14.42 -6.68 13.25
N CYS A 304 14.59 -7.94 12.83
CA CYS A 304 13.63 -8.65 12.00
C CYS A 304 13.14 -9.93 12.71
N TRP A 305 11.92 -10.35 12.40
CA TRP A 305 11.29 -11.55 12.91
C TRP A 305 10.21 -12.07 11.96
N GLY A 306 9.66 -13.24 12.23
CA GLY A 306 8.79 -13.97 11.33
C GLY A 306 9.57 -14.91 10.41
N ARG A 307 9.03 -15.16 9.21
CA ARG A 307 9.54 -16.14 8.25
C ARG A 307 11.01 -15.89 7.88
N ASN A 308 11.83 -16.92 7.94
CA ASN A 308 13.27 -16.80 7.69
C ASN A 308 13.85 -17.91 6.78
N THR A 309 13.00 -18.63 6.03
CA THR A 309 13.38 -19.75 5.14
C THR A 309 14.56 -19.44 4.19
N PHE A 310 14.72 -18.17 3.79
CA PHE A 310 15.80 -17.69 2.90
C PHE A 310 16.74 -16.65 3.56
N GLY A 311 16.69 -16.49 4.89
CA GLY A 311 17.53 -15.53 5.61
C GLY A 311 17.01 -14.09 5.64
N ALA A 312 15.72 -13.84 5.39
CA ALA A 312 15.10 -12.51 5.40
C ALA A 312 15.22 -11.76 6.75
N CYS A 313 15.44 -12.49 7.85
CA CYS A 313 15.72 -11.98 9.20
C CYS A 313 17.24 -11.96 9.55
N GLY A 314 18.11 -12.13 8.55
CA GLY A 314 19.56 -11.99 8.68
C GLY A 314 20.31 -13.23 9.17
N PRO A 315 21.63 -13.12 9.36
CA PRO A 315 22.50 -14.27 9.57
C PRO A 315 22.41 -14.83 10.99
N GLY A 316 22.49 -16.15 11.12
CA GLY A 316 22.42 -16.86 12.41
C GLY A 316 21.04 -16.82 13.09
N ALA A 317 20.00 -16.46 12.34
CA ALA A 317 18.61 -16.60 12.76
C ALA A 317 18.12 -18.05 12.53
N PRO A 318 17.20 -18.58 13.36
CA PRO A 318 16.57 -19.89 13.14
C PRO A 318 15.71 -19.90 11.86
N ALA A 319 15.25 -21.09 11.44
CA ALA A 319 14.52 -21.30 10.18
C ALA A 319 13.31 -20.36 10.02
N ASP A 320 12.57 -20.10 11.10
CA ASP A 320 11.66 -18.97 11.28
C ASP A 320 11.92 -18.33 12.66
N THR A 321 11.80 -17.00 12.75
CA THR A 321 12.35 -16.19 13.86
C THR A 321 11.24 -15.71 14.80
N ARG A 322 11.17 -16.30 16.00
CA ARG A 322 10.06 -16.16 16.96
C ARG A 322 9.76 -14.75 17.47
N GLY A 323 10.72 -13.83 17.43
CA GLY A 323 10.59 -12.49 17.96
C GLY A 323 11.76 -11.60 17.54
N PRO A 324 11.70 -10.28 17.79
CA PRO A 324 12.61 -9.30 17.21
C PRO A 324 14.10 -9.64 17.42
N ARG A 325 14.83 -9.84 16.31
CA ARG A 325 16.25 -10.22 16.33
C ARG A 325 17.08 -9.27 15.48
N VAL A 326 18.16 -8.73 16.05
CA VAL A 326 19.08 -7.79 15.37
C VAL A 326 19.71 -8.42 14.12
N VAL A 327 19.63 -7.71 12.99
CA VAL A 327 20.35 -8.03 11.75
C VAL A 327 21.75 -7.43 11.82
N THR A 328 22.78 -8.27 11.89
CA THR A 328 24.17 -7.83 11.94
C THR A 328 24.70 -7.37 10.57
N ASN A 329 25.78 -6.58 10.57
CA ASN A 329 26.53 -6.14 9.39
C ASN A 329 25.83 -5.13 8.46
N THR A 330 24.71 -4.53 8.90
CA THR A 330 24.05 -3.42 8.20
C THR A 330 24.80 -2.08 8.36
N GLY A 331 25.35 -1.84 9.56
CA GLY A 331 25.72 -0.50 10.04
C GLY A 331 24.48 0.34 10.35
N LEU A 332 24.67 1.66 10.52
CA LEU A 332 23.60 2.59 10.89
C LEU A 332 22.59 2.76 9.74
N LEU A 333 21.36 2.33 9.98
CA LEU A 333 20.24 2.39 9.04
C LEU A 333 19.32 3.59 9.31
N ALA A 334 18.66 4.05 8.24
CA ALA A 334 17.75 5.19 8.21
C ALA A 334 16.38 4.85 7.60
N ARG A 335 16.27 3.77 6.82
CA ARG A 335 15.02 3.19 6.28
C ARG A 335 15.13 1.67 6.23
N VAL A 336 13.98 0.99 6.29
CA VAL A 336 13.84 -0.46 6.06
C VAL A 336 12.58 -0.73 5.24
N ALA A 337 12.65 -1.70 4.34
CA ALA A 337 11.53 -2.23 3.55
C ALA A 337 11.66 -3.76 3.43
N THR A 338 10.54 -4.43 3.21
CA THR A 338 10.42 -5.90 3.23
C THR A 338 9.51 -6.35 2.11
N GLY A 339 10.00 -7.22 1.22
CA GLY A 339 9.20 -7.79 0.15
C GLY A 339 8.55 -9.11 0.56
N TYR A 340 8.41 -10.07 -0.35
CA TYR A 340 7.90 -11.38 0.01
C TYR A 340 8.86 -12.18 0.90
N LEU A 341 10.12 -12.31 0.48
CA LEU A 341 11.13 -13.19 1.07
C LEU A 341 12.52 -12.53 1.18
N HIS A 342 12.58 -11.22 0.89
CA HIS A 342 13.76 -10.37 1.02
C HIS A 342 13.48 -9.13 1.86
N SER A 343 14.55 -8.49 2.30
CA SER A 343 14.56 -7.28 3.12
C SER A 343 15.63 -6.34 2.58
N CYS A 344 15.32 -5.06 2.49
CA CYS A 344 16.25 -4.02 2.05
C CYS A 344 16.23 -2.83 3.01
N ALA A 345 17.35 -2.12 3.13
CA ALA A 345 17.50 -0.97 4.00
C ALA A 345 18.41 0.10 3.40
N VAL A 346 18.14 1.36 3.73
CA VAL A 346 18.99 2.51 3.37
C VAL A 346 19.78 2.92 4.61
N ARG A 347 21.10 3.03 4.46
CA ARG A 347 22.00 3.55 5.50
C ARG A 347 21.93 5.07 5.65
N SER A 348 22.43 5.61 6.76
CA SER A 348 22.52 7.06 6.95
C SER A 348 23.44 7.79 5.96
N ASP A 349 24.33 7.05 5.26
CA ASP A 349 25.17 7.53 4.15
C ASP A 349 24.52 7.36 2.76
N GLY A 350 23.26 6.90 2.71
CA GLY A 350 22.51 6.65 1.48
C GLY A 350 22.87 5.36 0.75
N ALA A 351 23.83 4.55 1.23
CA ALA A 351 24.12 3.25 0.62
C ALA A 351 23.03 2.22 0.96
N VAL A 352 22.60 1.45 -0.04
CA VAL A 352 21.55 0.42 0.14
C VAL A 352 22.18 -0.91 0.54
N ARG A 353 21.47 -1.68 1.37
CA ARG A 353 21.80 -3.07 1.70
C ARG A 353 20.55 -3.94 1.59
N CYS A 354 20.67 -5.13 1.02
CA CYS A 354 19.58 -6.09 0.90
C CYS A 354 20.02 -7.50 1.32
N TRP A 355 19.10 -8.33 1.80
CA TRP A 355 19.33 -9.71 2.22
C TRP A 355 18.04 -10.54 2.15
N GLY A 356 18.17 -11.86 2.25
CA GLY A 356 17.08 -12.82 2.05
C GLY A 356 17.15 -13.49 0.68
N PHE A 357 15.99 -13.86 0.15
CA PHE A 357 15.85 -14.45 -1.18
C PHE A 357 16.38 -13.50 -2.28
N GLY A 358 16.98 -14.07 -3.32
CA GLY A 358 17.69 -13.31 -4.35
C GLY A 358 17.76 -13.98 -5.73
N SER A 359 16.95 -15.01 -5.97
CA SER A 359 17.03 -15.81 -7.22
C SER A 359 16.52 -15.09 -8.46
N PHE A 360 15.80 -13.98 -8.32
CA PHE A 360 15.48 -13.05 -9.40
C PHE A 360 16.30 -11.75 -9.33
N GLY A 361 17.35 -11.70 -8.50
CA GLY A 361 18.24 -10.56 -8.36
C GLY A 361 17.72 -9.43 -7.46
N GLU A 362 16.77 -9.74 -6.58
CA GLU A 362 16.08 -8.83 -5.65
C GLU A 362 17.02 -8.09 -4.69
N LEU A 363 18.26 -8.57 -4.56
CA LEU A 363 19.29 -8.02 -3.68
C LEU A 363 20.15 -6.93 -4.36
N GLY A 364 20.13 -6.85 -5.69
CA GLY A 364 20.76 -5.77 -6.46
C GLY A 364 22.30 -5.77 -6.51
N ASP A 365 22.95 -6.84 -6.08
CA ASP A 365 24.42 -6.98 -6.04
C ASP A 365 25.03 -7.47 -7.37
N GLY A 366 24.20 -7.72 -8.39
CA GLY A 366 24.59 -8.29 -9.68
C GLY A 366 24.50 -9.81 -9.78
N GLN A 367 24.06 -10.49 -8.71
CA GLN A 367 23.84 -11.94 -8.71
C GLN A 367 22.35 -12.30 -8.77
N SER A 368 22.07 -13.57 -9.08
CA SER A 368 20.74 -14.19 -8.94
C SER A 368 20.79 -15.27 -7.85
N THR A 369 21.30 -14.93 -6.67
CA THR A 369 21.49 -15.85 -5.55
C THR A 369 20.95 -15.30 -4.23
N THR A 370 20.35 -16.18 -3.43
CA THR A 370 19.92 -15.88 -2.06
C THR A 370 21.13 -15.57 -1.17
N SER A 371 21.04 -14.55 -0.31
CA SER A 371 22.08 -14.20 0.65
C SER A 371 21.50 -13.93 2.04
N VAL A 372 21.90 -14.73 3.03
CA VAL A 372 21.50 -14.56 4.43
C VAL A 372 22.22 -13.40 5.14
N THR A 373 23.08 -12.67 4.42
CA THR A 373 23.86 -11.52 4.92
C THR A 373 23.63 -10.27 4.05
N PRO A 374 23.59 -9.05 4.64
CA PRO A 374 23.40 -7.81 3.88
C PRO A 374 24.46 -7.57 2.78
N VAL A 375 24.05 -7.72 1.52
CA VAL A 375 24.84 -7.39 0.31
C VAL A 375 24.46 -5.99 -0.22
N ALA A 376 25.24 -5.44 -1.16
CA ALA A 376 25.21 -4.02 -1.52
C ALA A 376 24.63 -3.75 -2.92
N ALA A 377 23.34 -3.40 -2.98
CA ALA A 377 22.77 -2.73 -4.14
C ALA A 377 23.49 -1.38 -4.37
N SER A 378 24.19 -1.26 -5.49
CA SER A 378 25.25 -0.27 -5.70
C SER A 378 25.04 0.60 -6.95
N GLY A 379 25.78 1.71 -7.05
CA GLY A 379 25.78 2.62 -8.22
C GLY A 379 24.97 3.92 -8.06
N PHE A 380 24.34 4.12 -6.90
CA PHE A 380 23.50 5.29 -6.58
C PHE A 380 23.48 5.55 -5.07
N SER A 381 22.83 6.62 -4.62
CA SER A 381 22.65 6.94 -3.19
C SER A 381 21.17 7.22 -2.91
N ALA A 382 20.56 6.38 -2.08
CA ALA A 382 19.15 6.41 -1.71
C ALA A 382 18.85 7.42 -0.59
N ARG A 383 17.61 7.90 -0.59
CA ARG A 383 16.93 8.49 0.59
C ARG A 383 15.71 7.67 1.05
N ASP A 384 15.22 6.78 0.19
CA ASP A 384 14.07 5.91 0.47
C ASP A 384 14.15 4.59 -0.31
N ILE A 385 13.41 3.57 0.15
CA ILE A 385 13.39 2.23 -0.43
C ILE A 385 11.99 1.63 -0.37
N SER A 386 11.54 1.00 -1.45
CA SER A 386 10.35 0.14 -1.51
C SER A 386 10.77 -1.22 -2.04
N ALA A 387 10.39 -2.28 -1.32
CA ALA A 387 10.56 -3.66 -1.75
C ALA A 387 9.17 -4.20 -2.15
N GLY A 388 9.07 -4.74 -3.35
CA GLY A 388 7.87 -5.34 -3.90
C GLY A 388 7.80 -6.85 -3.62
N GLY A 389 7.08 -7.58 -4.46
CA GLY A 389 6.96 -9.03 -4.33
C GLY A 389 8.26 -9.76 -4.63
N GLU A 390 8.82 -9.50 -5.81
CA GLU A 390 10.02 -10.14 -6.38
C GLU A 390 11.01 -9.09 -6.94
N ASP A 391 10.83 -7.82 -6.57
CA ASP A 391 11.61 -6.68 -7.05
C ASP A 391 11.78 -5.62 -5.94
N SER A 392 12.60 -4.61 -6.22
CA SER A 392 12.85 -3.48 -5.32
C SER A 392 13.10 -2.20 -6.13
N CYS A 393 12.60 -1.06 -5.66
CA CYS A 393 12.94 0.26 -6.19
C CYS A 393 13.33 1.21 -5.07
N ALA A 394 14.46 1.89 -5.24
CA ALA A 394 14.91 2.97 -4.36
C ALA A 394 14.65 4.35 -4.97
N LEU A 395 14.34 5.32 -4.10
CA LEU A 395 14.33 6.73 -4.45
C LEU A 395 15.70 7.33 -4.10
N ALA A 396 16.44 7.73 -5.12
CA ALA A 396 17.73 8.40 -4.96
C ALA A 396 17.56 9.85 -4.44
N SER A 397 18.60 10.35 -3.77
CA SER A 397 18.61 11.69 -3.17
C SER A 397 18.47 12.83 -4.18
N ASP A 398 18.81 12.59 -5.44
CA ASP A 398 18.65 13.46 -6.60
C ASP A 398 17.22 13.43 -7.21
N GLY A 399 16.31 12.64 -6.66
CA GLY A 399 14.95 12.49 -7.17
C GLY A 399 14.82 11.53 -8.36
N ARG A 400 15.81 10.67 -8.64
CA ARG A 400 15.71 9.59 -9.63
C ARG A 400 15.25 8.29 -8.97
N ILE A 401 14.58 7.42 -9.74
CA ILE A 401 14.17 6.08 -9.29
C ILE A 401 15.13 5.03 -9.86
N TRP A 402 15.54 4.08 -9.03
CA TRP A 402 16.42 2.97 -9.41
C TRP A 402 15.76 1.64 -9.00
N CYS A 403 15.55 0.71 -9.93
CA CYS A 403 14.89 -0.57 -9.69
C CYS A 403 15.75 -1.77 -10.06
N TRP A 404 15.52 -2.90 -9.41
CA TRP A 404 16.18 -4.20 -9.65
C TRP A 404 15.32 -5.37 -9.17
N GLY A 405 15.62 -6.58 -9.65
CA GLY A 405 14.85 -7.79 -9.40
C GLY A 405 14.02 -8.27 -10.60
N ALA A 406 12.94 -8.99 -10.32
CA ALA A 406 12.05 -9.61 -11.30
C ALA A 406 11.20 -8.57 -12.06
N ASN A 407 11.52 -8.37 -13.34
CA ASN A 407 10.88 -7.38 -14.19
C ASN A 407 9.90 -8.00 -15.19
N ARG A 408 9.40 -9.23 -14.95
CA ARG A 408 8.67 -10.03 -15.96
C ARG A 408 7.42 -9.34 -16.52
N TYR A 409 6.82 -8.43 -15.75
CA TYR A 409 5.69 -7.59 -16.17
C TYR A 409 6.03 -6.12 -16.46
N GLY A 410 7.32 -5.76 -16.49
CA GLY A 410 7.77 -4.39 -16.73
C GLY A 410 7.65 -3.46 -15.53
N SER A 411 7.62 -3.99 -14.30
CA SER A 411 7.54 -3.22 -13.04
C SER A 411 8.72 -2.27 -12.81
N HIS A 412 9.82 -2.39 -13.55
CA HIS A 412 10.90 -1.39 -13.55
C HIS A 412 10.58 -0.13 -14.38
N GLY A 413 9.54 -0.14 -15.23
CA GLY A 413 9.08 1.04 -15.99
C GLY A 413 9.99 1.47 -17.16
N ARG A 414 11.00 0.68 -17.49
CA ARG A 414 12.11 1.03 -18.41
C ARG A 414 11.89 0.65 -19.87
N GLY A 415 10.69 0.23 -20.26
CA GLY A 415 10.40 -0.30 -21.60
C GLY A 415 10.89 -1.73 -21.83
N THR A 416 11.35 -2.42 -20.77
CA THR A 416 11.86 -3.79 -20.79
C THR A 416 11.02 -4.72 -19.93
N SER A 417 11.10 -6.03 -20.16
CA SER A 417 10.56 -7.09 -19.29
C SER A 417 11.63 -8.08 -18.78
N SER A 418 12.91 -7.77 -19.04
CA SER A 418 14.06 -8.56 -18.59
C SER A 418 14.39 -8.24 -17.13
N THR A 419 14.51 -9.28 -16.30
CA THR A 419 15.05 -9.22 -14.93
C THR A 419 16.38 -8.44 -14.89
N ASP A 420 16.52 -7.53 -13.94
CA ASP A 420 17.75 -6.73 -13.74
C ASP A 420 18.36 -7.07 -12.36
N PRO A 421 19.39 -7.93 -12.25
CA PRO A 421 20.02 -8.26 -10.96
C PRO A 421 20.92 -7.15 -10.39
N SER A 422 21.01 -6.01 -11.08
CA SER A 422 21.71 -4.80 -10.61
C SER A 422 20.80 -3.58 -10.79
N PRO A 423 20.81 -2.61 -9.85
CA PRO A 423 20.08 -1.35 -9.92
C PRO A 423 20.18 -0.67 -11.29
N ARG A 424 19.01 -0.35 -11.86
CA ARG A 424 18.87 0.41 -13.09
C ARG A 424 17.99 1.63 -12.89
N MET A 425 18.47 2.78 -13.35
CA MET A 425 17.72 4.02 -13.37
C MET A 425 16.48 3.92 -14.30
N LEU A 426 15.34 4.42 -13.82
CA LEU A 426 14.16 4.74 -14.61
C LEU A 426 14.35 6.15 -15.21
N PRO A 427 14.53 6.31 -16.54
CA PRO A 427 14.86 7.62 -17.13
C PRO A 427 13.66 8.56 -17.33
N SER A 428 12.42 8.03 -17.29
CA SER A 428 11.19 8.75 -17.66
C SER A 428 10.54 9.52 -16.51
N ILE A 429 10.96 9.31 -15.26
CA ILE A 429 10.48 10.05 -14.08
C ILE A 429 11.68 10.73 -13.41
N ILE A 430 11.64 12.06 -13.38
CA ILE A 430 12.60 12.92 -12.70
C ILE A 430 11.92 13.67 -11.55
N ASN A 431 12.67 14.12 -10.55
CA ASN A 431 12.16 14.83 -9.37
C ASN A 431 11.08 14.03 -8.60
N ALA A 432 11.23 12.70 -8.54
CA ALA A 432 10.36 11.81 -7.79
C ALA A 432 10.38 12.12 -6.28
N THR A 433 9.21 12.10 -5.66
CA THR A 433 8.96 12.36 -4.24
C THR A 433 8.54 11.11 -3.48
N ARG A 434 7.97 10.11 -4.18
CA ARG A 434 7.64 8.76 -3.69
C ARG A 434 7.80 7.75 -4.82
N VAL A 435 8.16 6.51 -4.46
CA VAL A 435 7.96 5.31 -5.28
C VAL A 435 7.38 4.23 -4.38
N SER A 436 6.41 3.47 -4.88
CA SER A 436 5.89 2.26 -4.24
C SER A 436 5.91 1.13 -5.26
N VAL A 437 6.35 -0.04 -4.82
CA VAL A 437 6.37 -1.27 -5.61
C VAL A 437 5.43 -2.26 -4.92
N GLY A 438 4.48 -2.79 -5.67
CA GLY A 438 3.58 -3.85 -5.24
C GLY A 438 4.18 -5.21 -5.55
N SER A 439 3.34 -6.22 -5.76
CA SER A 439 3.89 -7.54 -6.12
C SER A 439 4.37 -7.62 -7.57
N TYR A 440 3.70 -6.94 -8.49
CA TYR A 440 3.94 -7.06 -9.95
C TYR A 440 3.81 -5.73 -10.72
N HIS A 441 3.61 -4.62 -10.02
CA HIS A 441 3.38 -3.29 -10.56
C HIS A 441 3.96 -2.23 -9.61
N ALA A 442 4.26 -1.05 -10.13
CA ALA A 442 4.82 0.04 -9.35
C ALA A 442 4.16 1.38 -9.72
N CYS A 443 4.23 2.32 -8.79
CA CYS A 443 3.72 3.68 -8.95
C CYS A 443 4.70 4.70 -8.35
N ALA A 444 4.69 5.92 -8.88
CA ALA A 444 5.50 7.02 -8.38
C ALA A 444 4.78 8.37 -8.43
N LEU A 445 5.15 9.23 -7.48
CA LEU A 445 4.81 10.65 -7.45
C LEU A 445 6.07 11.46 -7.77
N ALA A 446 5.93 12.52 -8.56
CA ALA A 446 6.99 13.48 -8.85
C ALA A 446 6.51 14.92 -8.69
N ALA A 447 7.42 15.83 -8.38
CA ALA A 447 7.07 17.22 -8.07
C ALA A 447 6.43 17.93 -9.28
N GLY A 448 5.15 18.30 -9.17
CA GLY A 448 4.38 18.94 -10.24
C GLY A 448 3.81 17.99 -11.30
N ALA A 449 3.97 16.67 -11.15
CA ALA A 449 3.43 15.66 -12.04
C ALA A 449 2.18 14.97 -11.45
N PRO A 450 1.27 14.42 -12.28
CA PRO A 450 0.24 13.51 -11.80
C PRO A 450 0.85 12.19 -11.27
N LEU A 451 0.05 11.39 -10.57
CA LEU A 451 0.43 10.01 -10.23
C LEU A 451 0.69 9.21 -11.53
N GLN A 452 1.79 8.46 -11.55
CA GLN A 452 2.09 7.54 -12.64
C GLN A 452 2.25 6.11 -12.11
N CYS A 453 1.74 5.12 -12.86
CA CYS A 453 1.77 3.71 -12.51
C CYS A 453 2.06 2.83 -13.74
N TRP A 454 2.65 1.66 -13.52
CA TRP A 454 3.07 0.73 -14.57
C TRP A 454 3.28 -0.70 -14.01
N GLY A 455 3.47 -1.65 -14.92
CA GLY A 455 3.65 -3.08 -14.63
C GLY A 455 2.44 -3.93 -15.05
N TYR A 456 2.21 -5.01 -14.31
CA TYR A 456 1.09 -5.93 -14.48
C TYR A 456 -0.27 -5.24 -14.27
N ASN A 457 -1.28 -5.58 -15.08
CA ASN A 457 -2.54 -4.82 -15.13
C ASN A 457 -3.81 -5.67 -15.35
N ASN A 458 -3.75 -6.99 -15.14
CA ASN A 458 -4.89 -7.86 -15.48
C ASN A 458 -6.15 -7.61 -14.62
N GLU A 459 -6.01 -6.98 -13.44
CA GLU A 459 -7.11 -6.54 -12.57
C GLU A 459 -7.40 -5.03 -12.70
N GLY A 460 -6.61 -4.29 -13.49
CA GLY A 460 -6.72 -2.84 -13.65
C GLY A 460 -5.90 -2.03 -12.65
N GLN A 461 -4.97 -2.66 -11.92
CA GLN A 461 -4.23 -2.07 -10.79
C GLN A 461 -3.30 -0.90 -11.12
N ILE A 462 -3.00 -0.63 -12.39
CA ILE A 462 -2.25 0.58 -12.76
C ILE A 462 -3.17 1.80 -12.90
N GLY A 463 -4.47 1.62 -13.15
CA GLY A 463 -5.46 2.70 -13.16
C GLY A 463 -5.34 3.74 -14.29
N ASP A 464 -4.55 3.48 -15.33
CA ASP A 464 -4.21 4.42 -16.41
C ASP A 464 -5.36 4.71 -17.42
N GLN A 465 -6.59 4.32 -17.09
CA GLN A 465 -7.75 4.23 -17.99
C GLN A 465 -7.54 3.32 -19.23
N GLY A 466 -6.37 2.70 -19.40
CA GLY A 466 -5.90 2.06 -20.62
C GLY A 466 -6.19 0.57 -20.75
N GLY A 467 -7.31 0.12 -20.19
CA GLY A 467 -7.78 -1.27 -20.24
C GLY A 467 -7.17 -2.17 -19.16
N LEU A 468 -6.97 -3.45 -19.50
CA LEU A 468 -6.32 -4.47 -18.65
C LEU A 468 -4.93 -4.86 -19.19
N THR A 469 -4.35 -4.03 -20.06
CA THR A 469 -3.07 -4.33 -20.71
C THR A 469 -1.91 -3.90 -19.82
N GLN A 470 -0.92 -4.80 -19.66
CA GLN A 470 0.35 -4.52 -19.00
C GLN A 470 1.04 -3.30 -19.63
N ARG A 471 1.72 -2.49 -18.80
CA ARG A 471 2.57 -1.38 -19.24
C ARG A 471 3.99 -1.59 -18.74
N ASN A 472 4.98 -1.62 -19.62
CA ASN A 472 6.39 -1.62 -19.22
C ASN A 472 6.98 -0.19 -19.11
N THR A 473 6.13 0.85 -19.18
CA THR A 473 6.48 2.27 -19.03
C THR A 473 5.42 3.02 -18.21
N PRO A 474 5.76 4.12 -17.49
CA PRO A 474 4.82 4.89 -16.66
C PRO A 474 3.62 5.48 -17.42
N GLY A 475 2.42 4.95 -17.13
CA GLY A 475 1.13 5.54 -17.54
C GLY A 475 0.60 6.53 -16.50
N VAL A 476 -0.19 7.53 -16.91
CA VAL A 476 -0.76 8.54 -16.02
C VAL A 476 -2.08 8.06 -15.40
N VAL A 477 -2.24 8.23 -14.09
CA VAL A 477 -3.46 7.83 -13.35
C VAL A 477 -4.34 9.05 -13.09
N ALA A 478 -5.61 8.95 -13.49
CA ALA A 478 -6.60 10.01 -13.27
C ALA A 478 -7.23 9.89 -11.87
N LEU A 479 -6.77 10.75 -10.95
CA LEU A 479 -7.32 10.91 -9.60
C LEU A 479 -8.24 12.15 -9.51
N ILE A 480 -9.15 12.18 -8.52
CA ILE A 480 -10.04 13.35 -8.31
C ILE A 480 -9.32 14.57 -7.70
N SER A 481 -8.11 14.36 -7.16
CA SER A 481 -7.23 15.37 -6.56
C SER A 481 -5.80 14.80 -6.55
N PRO A 482 -4.72 15.61 -6.50
CA PRO A 482 -3.36 15.07 -6.45
C PRO A 482 -3.12 14.17 -5.23
N ALA A 483 -2.34 13.11 -5.40
CA ALA A 483 -1.96 12.19 -4.33
C ALA A 483 -0.77 12.72 -3.49
N THR A 484 -0.80 12.44 -2.20
CA THR A 484 0.26 12.76 -1.22
C THR A 484 1.08 11.52 -0.83
N THR A 485 0.44 10.34 -0.85
CA THR A 485 1.07 9.02 -0.72
C THR A 485 0.38 8.02 -1.65
N VAL A 486 1.09 6.96 -2.03
CA VAL A 486 0.57 5.83 -2.82
C VAL A 486 1.18 4.54 -2.30
N SER A 487 0.38 3.50 -2.18
CA SER A 487 0.81 2.15 -1.80
C SER A 487 0.24 1.13 -2.79
N CYS A 488 1.15 0.39 -3.41
CA CYS A 488 0.86 -0.74 -4.28
C CYS A 488 0.86 -2.03 -3.44
N GLY A 489 -0.22 -2.82 -3.52
CA GLY A 489 -0.30 -4.15 -2.92
C GLY A 489 -0.09 -5.25 -3.96
N TYR A 490 -0.69 -6.42 -3.73
CA TYR A 490 -0.57 -7.58 -4.62
C TYR A 490 -1.06 -7.34 -6.06
N GLN A 491 -2.34 -7.00 -6.19
CA GLN A 491 -3.02 -6.77 -7.47
C GLN A 491 -3.98 -5.56 -7.37
N PHE A 492 -3.68 -4.62 -6.47
CA PHE A 492 -4.43 -3.40 -6.27
C PHE A 492 -3.51 -2.27 -5.77
N THR A 493 -4.00 -1.04 -5.82
CA THR A 493 -3.28 0.17 -5.43
C THR A 493 -4.23 1.09 -4.68
N CYS A 494 -3.72 1.77 -3.64
CA CYS A 494 -4.44 2.83 -2.93
C CYS A 494 -3.58 4.10 -2.85
N ALA A 495 -4.22 5.27 -2.84
CA ALA A 495 -3.55 6.57 -2.68
C ALA A 495 -4.37 7.50 -1.77
N VAL A 496 -3.69 8.21 -0.87
CA VAL A 496 -4.28 9.33 -0.11
C VAL A 496 -4.09 10.60 -0.92
N LEU A 497 -5.10 11.46 -0.95
CA LEU A 497 -5.12 12.69 -1.73
C LEU A 497 -4.91 13.95 -0.87
N VAL A 498 -4.61 15.09 -1.50
CA VAL A 498 -4.39 16.38 -0.82
C VAL A 498 -5.60 16.83 0.03
N ASN A 499 -6.83 16.42 -0.33
CA ASN A 499 -8.04 16.67 0.45
C ASN A 499 -8.26 15.68 1.62
N GLY A 500 -7.33 14.76 1.87
CA GLY A 500 -7.40 13.74 2.92
C GLY A 500 -8.24 12.51 2.61
N THR A 501 -8.88 12.44 1.43
CA THR A 501 -9.63 11.24 0.98
C THR A 501 -8.68 10.16 0.47
N VAL A 502 -9.19 8.92 0.36
CA VAL A 502 -8.46 7.78 -0.24
C VAL A 502 -9.18 7.32 -1.50
N GLN A 503 -8.42 7.03 -2.56
CA GLN A 503 -8.91 6.25 -3.70
C GLN A 503 -8.14 4.93 -3.82
N CYS A 504 -8.83 3.85 -4.18
CA CYS A 504 -8.24 2.54 -4.46
C CYS A 504 -8.74 1.96 -5.80
N TRP A 505 -7.93 1.13 -6.46
CA TRP A 505 -8.25 0.46 -7.72
C TRP A 505 -7.45 -0.83 -7.93
N GLY A 506 -7.86 -1.65 -8.89
CA GLY A 506 -7.38 -3.01 -9.14
C GLY A 506 -8.36 -4.08 -8.64
N ARG A 507 -7.81 -5.17 -8.12
CA ARG A 507 -8.52 -6.33 -7.54
C ARG A 507 -9.43 -5.92 -6.38
N ASN A 508 -10.62 -6.52 -6.26
CA ASN A 508 -11.56 -6.27 -5.16
C ASN A 508 -12.27 -7.54 -4.62
N THR A 509 -11.74 -8.74 -4.83
CA THR A 509 -12.40 -10.02 -4.50
C THR A 509 -12.87 -10.19 -3.05
N HIS A 510 -12.23 -9.51 -2.09
CA HIS A 510 -12.53 -9.52 -0.66
C HIS A 510 -12.94 -8.15 -0.12
N GLY A 511 -13.11 -7.14 -0.99
CA GLY A 511 -13.35 -5.76 -0.58
C GLY A 511 -12.07 -4.92 -0.41
N GLU A 512 -10.95 -5.32 -1.02
CA GLU A 512 -9.62 -4.68 -0.98
C GLU A 512 -9.64 -3.17 -1.31
N LEU A 513 -10.67 -2.71 -2.04
CA LEU A 513 -10.80 -1.31 -2.45
C LEU A 513 -11.63 -0.45 -1.50
N GLY A 514 -12.31 -1.03 -0.50
CA GLY A 514 -13.08 -0.29 0.49
C GLY A 514 -14.30 0.48 -0.06
N ASP A 515 -14.75 0.17 -1.29
CA ASP A 515 -15.82 0.89 -2.01
C ASP A 515 -17.25 0.40 -1.69
N GLY A 516 -17.38 -0.48 -0.69
CA GLY A 516 -18.61 -1.16 -0.33
C GLY A 516 -18.93 -2.41 -1.15
N THR A 517 -18.15 -2.73 -2.19
CA THR A 517 -18.40 -3.87 -3.09
C THR A 517 -17.25 -4.88 -3.09
N THR A 518 -17.40 -5.97 -3.87
CA THR A 518 -16.34 -6.95 -4.15
C THR A 518 -15.96 -7.03 -5.64
N ALA A 519 -16.21 -5.96 -6.40
CA ALA A 519 -16.00 -5.94 -7.85
C ALA A 519 -14.75 -5.11 -8.23
N SER A 520 -13.80 -5.71 -8.96
CA SER A 520 -12.53 -5.08 -9.38
C SER A 520 -12.77 -3.78 -10.18
N ARG A 521 -11.82 -2.84 -10.09
CA ARG A 521 -11.95 -1.48 -10.64
C ARG A 521 -10.73 -1.12 -11.48
N ARG A 522 -10.95 -0.77 -12.75
CA ARG A 522 -9.89 -0.37 -13.70
C ARG A 522 -9.49 1.11 -13.60
N THR A 523 -10.11 1.85 -12.68
CA THR A 523 -9.90 3.28 -12.45
C THR A 523 -10.08 3.59 -10.95
N PRO A 524 -9.36 4.58 -10.39
CA PRO A 524 -9.47 4.99 -8.98
C PRO A 524 -10.91 5.22 -8.52
N GLN A 525 -11.36 4.48 -7.51
CA GLN A 525 -12.66 4.68 -6.83
C GLN A 525 -12.45 5.24 -5.42
N PRO A 526 -13.33 6.12 -4.91
CA PRO A 526 -13.30 6.55 -3.52
C PRO A 526 -13.52 5.39 -2.54
N VAL A 527 -12.75 5.38 -1.46
CA VAL A 527 -13.01 4.52 -0.29
C VAL A 527 -14.17 5.10 0.52
N VAL A 528 -15.11 4.26 0.97
CA VAL A 528 -16.32 4.67 1.71
C VAL A 528 -16.16 4.37 3.20
N PHE A 529 -15.72 5.37 3.97
CA PHE A 529 -15.40 5.33 5.40
C PHE A 529 -16.59 5.25 6.36
#